data_AF-A0A3Q7ECQ8-F1
#
_entry.id   AF-A0A3Q7ECQ8-F1
#
_cell.length_a   1.000
_cell.length_b   1.000
_cell.length_c   1.000
_cell.angle_alpha   90.00
_cell.angle_beta   90.00
_cell.angle_gamma   90.00
#
_symmetry.space_group_name_H-M   'P 1'
#
loop_
_entity.id
_entity.type
_entity.pdbx_description
1 polymer ?
#
loop_
_entity_poly.entity_id
_entity_poly.type
_entity_poly.pdbx_seq_one_letter_code
_entity_poly.pdbx_strand_id
1 'polypeptide(L)'
;MIIKEMISLVSTSPFLIVIRAPGMDVRKVPLAEPSEVANGVSVWEWSGSAFDEGDEASDWFSKYLGKPSHLVRFNEASQSRPTDPNYASGYKIKFNDAYPFLLISQKSLDVLNEQLKEPVSINRFRPKYHLFLIQSFIGRI
;
A
#
# COMPACT_ATOMS: atom_id res chain seq x y z
N MET A 1 13.05 -4.21 -16.87
CA MET A 1 11.98 -3.25 -17.20
C MET A 1 11.50 -2.62 -15.89
N ILE A 2 12.12 -1.49 -15.55
CA ILE A 2 11.86 -0.76 -14.31
C ILE A 2 10.54 -0.04 -14.53
N ILE A 3 9.47 -0.48 -13.86
CA ILE A 3 8.19 0.25 -13.80
C ILE A 3 8.41 1.47 -12.91
N LYS A 4 9.15 2.44 -13.44
CA LYS A 4 9.25 3.81 -12.92
C LYS A 4 8.14 4.57 -13.61
N GLU A 5 6.97 4.55 -13.01
CA GLU A 5 6.23 5.76 -12.63
C GLU A 5 5.00 5.32 -11.84
N MET A 6 5.10 5.58 -10.53
CA MET A 6 4.13 5.20 -9.53
C MET A 6 2.85 5.98 -9.79
N ILE A 7 1.72 5.27 -9.86
CA ILE A 7 0.42 5.88 -9.59
C ILE A 7 0.57 6.66 -8.27
N SER A 8 0.46 7.98 -8.36
CA SER A 8 0.48 8.85 -7.19
C SER A 8 -0.95 8.93 -6.67
N LEU A 9 -1.11 8.46 -5.43
CA LEU A 9 -2.36 8.53 -4.68
C LEU A 9 -2.20 9.63 -3.64
N VAL A 10 -2.88 10.75 -3.84
CA VAL A 10 -2.87 11.87 -2.90
C VAL A 10 -4.28 12.00 -2.32
N SER A 11 -4.41 11.78 -1.01
CA SER A 11 -5.62 12.14 -0.28
C SER A 11 -5.61 13.65 -0.05
N THR A 12 -6.54 14.36 -0.67
CA THR A 12 -6.69 15.82 -0.50
C THR A 12 -7.71 16.17 0.58
N SER A 13 -8.50 15.20 1.02
CA SER A 13 -9.58 15.29 2.00
C SER A 13 -9.96 13.87 2.46
N PRO A 14 -10.56 13.68 3.65
CA PRO A 14 -11.10 12.38 4.07
C PRO A 14 -12.13 11.79 3.08
N PHE A 15 -12.69 12.61 2.19
CA PHE A 15 -13.74 12.23 1.25
C PHE A 15 -13.27 12.07 -0.21
N LEU A 16 -12.00 12.34 -0.53
CA LEU A 16 -11.53 12.32 -1.91
C LEU A 16 -10.09 11.84 -2.01
N ILE A 17 -9.87 10.90 -2.92
CA ILE A 17 -8.52 10.55 -3.39
C ILE A 17 -8.31 11.04 -4.81
N VAL A 18 -7.16 11.67 -5.03
CA VAL A 18 -6.71 12.13 -6.34
C VAL A 18 -5.63 11.19 -6.83
N ILE A 19 -5.86 10.62 -8.00
CA ILE A 19 -5.01 9.63 -8.64
C ILE A 19 -4.36 10.26 -9.86
N ARG A 20 -3.05 10.12 -9.96
CA ARG A 20 -2.26 10.63 -11.08
C ARG A 20 -1.35 9.53 -11.59
N ALA A 21 -1.28 9.40 -12.90
CA ALA A 21 -0.28 8.59 -13.57
C ALA A 21 0.20 9.31 -14.83
N PRO A 22 1.44 9.07 -15.27
CA PRO A 22 1.96 9.63 -16.50
C PRO A 22 1.14 9.18 -17.70
N GLY A 23 0.89 10.12 -18.63
CA GLY A 23 0.09 9.85 -19.83
C GLY A 23 -1.40 9.62 -19.57
N MET A 24 -1.88 9.85 -18.34
CA MET A 24 -3.29 9.69 -17.96
C MET A 24 -3.86 10.99 -17.40
N ASP A 25 -5.14 11.24 -17.68
CA ASP A 25 -5.87 12.34 -17.05
C ASP A 25 -5.99 12.13 -15.54
N VAL A 26 -6.04 13.23 -14.79
CA VAL A 26 -6.17 13.18 -13.32
C VAL A 26 -7.52 12.61 -12.95
N ARG A 27 -7.52 11.55 -12.13
CA ARG A 27 -8.74 10.91 -11.65
C ARG A 27 -9.05 11.32 -10.21
N LYS A 28 -10.31 11.64 -9.93
CA LYS A 28 -10.81 11.90 -8.58
C LYS A 28 -11.80 10.79 -8.22
N VAL A 29 -11.59 10.16 -7.07
CA VAL A 29 -12.49 9.10 -6.57
C VAL A 29 -13.06 9.56 -5.22
N PRO A 30 -14.39 9.79 -5.14
CA PRO A 30 -15.06 10.11 -3.88
C PRO A 30 -15.04 8.91 -2.93
N LEU A 31 -14.64 9.12 -1.68
CA LEU A 31 -14.57 8.08 -0.65
C LEU A 31 -15.84 7.99 0.21
N ALA A 32 -16.77 8.92 0.01
CA ALA A 32 -17.96 9.12 0.85
C ALA A 32 -19.24 8.51 0.27
N GLU A 33 -19.28 8.21 -1.03
CA GLU A 33 -20.47 7.68 -1.67
C GLU A 33 -20.63 6.17 -1.41
N PRO A 34 -21.87 5.65 -1.38
CA PRO A 34 -22.10 4.22 -1.25
C PRO A 34 -21.48 3.50 -2.46
N SER A 35 -20.32 2.90 -2.22
CA SER A 35 -19.67 1.98 -3.13
C SER A 35 -20.49 0.71 -3.27
N GLU A 36 -20.61 0.20 -4.50
CA GLU A 36 -21.12 -1.15 -4.73
C GLU A 36 -20.24 -2.20 -4.01
N VAL A 37 -20.71 -3.43 -3.89
CA VAL A 37 -19.96 -4.50 -3.23
C VAL A 37 -19.36 -5.44 -4.27
N ALA A 38 -18.03 -5.43 -4.36
CA ALA A 38 -17.26 -6.42 -5.10
C ALA A 38 -17.10 -7.69 -4.25
N ASN A 39 -17.58 -8.83 -4.74
CA ASN A 39 -17.47 -10.14 -4.08
C ASN A 39 -16.29 -10.94 -4.66
N GLY A 40 -15.80 -11.92 -3.89
CA GLY A 40 -14.75 -12.83 -4.35
C GLY A 40 -13.37 -12.19 -4.45
N VAL A 41 -13.12 -11.10 -3.71
CA VAL A 41 -11.80 -10.48 -3.62
C VAL A 41 -10.92 -11.36 -2.74
N SER A 42 -9.74 -11.73 -3.23
CA SER A 42 -8.78 -12.55 -2.50
C SER A 42 -7.40 -11.90 -2.39
N VAL A 43 -6.76 -12.09 -1.24
CA VAL A 43 -5.40 -11.64 -0.94
C VAL A 43 -4.74 -12.69 -0.05
N TRP A 44 -3.76 -13.40 -0.60
CA TRP A 44 -3.17 -14.59 0.03
C TRP A 44 -4.28 -15.60 0.41
N GLU A 45 -4.26 -16.14 1.62
CA GLU A 45 -5.28 -17.08 2.12
C GLU A 45 -6.62 -16.40 2.49
N TRP A 46 -6.70 -15.07 2.44
CA TRP A 46 -7.94 -14.36 2.77
C TRP A 46 -8.81 -14.17 1.52
N SER A 47 -10.11 -14.39 1.67
CA SER A 47 -11.13 -14.07 0.66
C SER A 47 -12.33 -13.41 1.31
N GLY A 48 -12.95 -12.45 0.63
CA GLY A 48 -14.10 -11.72 1.14
C GLY A 48 -14.69 -10.75 0.12
N SER A 49 -15.36 -9.72 0.63
CA SER A 49 -15.91 -8.63 -0.18
C SER A 49 -15.22 -7.31 0.08
N ALA A 50 -15.35 -6.38 -0.86
CA ALA A 50 -14.80 -5.04 -0.79
C ALA A 50 -15.79 -4.03 -1.37
N PHE A 51 -15.58 -2.76 -1.07
CA PHE A 51 -16.26 -1.66 -1.75
C PHE A 51 -15.65 -1.48 -3.14
N ASP A 52 -16.47 -1.45 -4.18
CA ASP A 52 -16.07 -1.11 -5.55
C ASP A 52 -16.13 0.41 -5.73
N GLU A 53 -15.04 0.99 -6.23
CA GLU A 53 -14.93 2.43 -6.48
C GLU A 53 -15.48 2.85 -7.86
N GLY A 54 -16.14 1.93 -8.57
CA GLY A 54 -16.96 2.18 -9.74
C GLY A 54 -16.26 1.98 -11.08
N ASP A 55 -17.07 1.91 -12.13
CA ASP A 55 -16.61 1.65 -13.51
C ASP A 55 -15.60 2.69 -14.00
N GLU A 56 -15.82 3.96 -13.71
CA GLU A 56 -14.91 5.01 -14.16
C GLU A 56 -13.51 4.91 -13.51
N ALA A 57 -13.42 4.41 -12.26
CA ALA A 57 -12.13 4.12 -11.65
C ALA A 57 -11.52 2.87 -12.28
N SER A 58 -12.32 1.82 -12.48
CA SER A 58 -11.91 0.56 -13.10
C SER A 58 -11.37 0.75 -14.52
N ASP A 59 -12.03 1.56 -15.35
CA ASP A 59 -11.59 1.92 -16.70
C ASP A 59 -10.26 2.66 -16.67
N TRP A 60 -10.10 3.60 -15.75
CA TRP A 60 -8.86 4.36 -15.60
C TRP A 60 -7.67 3.45 -15.27
N PHE A 61 -7.84 2.56 -14.29
CA PHE A 61 -6.79 1.59 -13.93
C PHE A 61 -6.56 0.56 -15.02
N SER A 62 -7.62 0.08 -15.69
CA SER A 62 -7.52 -0.89 -16.77
C SER A 62 -6.74 -0.33 -17.96
N LYS A 63 -7.01 0.93 -18.32
CA LYS A 63 -6.28 1.65 -19.36
C LYS A 63 -4.80 1.83 -18.99
N TYR A 64 -4.50 2.25 -17.77
CA TYR A 64 -3.10 2.46 -17.35
C TYR A 64 -2.30 1.16 -17.22
N LEU A 65 -2.91 0.11 -16.68
CA LEU A 65 -2.26 -1.17 -16.43
C LEU A 65 -2.27 -2.12 -17.64
N GLY A 66 -3.06 -1.81 -18.68
CA GLY A 66 -3.18 -2.61 -19.89
C GLY A 66 -3.91 -3.94 -19.70
N LYS A 67 -4.71 -4.08 -18.64
CA LYS A 67 -5.49 -5.29 -18.32
C LYS A 67 -6.72 -4.96 -17.48
N PRO A 68 -7.80 -5.76 -17.54
CA PRO A 68 -8.97 -5.56 -16.68
C PRO A 68 -8.56 -5.46 -15.20
N SER A 69 -8.88 -4.33 -14.59
CA SER A 69 -8.44 -3.95 -13.25
C SER A 69 -9.52 -3.12 -12.57
N HIS A 70 -9.91 -3.51 -11.35
CA HIS A 70 -10.87 -2.78 -10.53
C HIS A 70 -10.16 -2.10 -9.36
N LEU A 71 -10.62 -0.90 -8.98
CA LEU A 71 -10.19 -0.26 -7.75
C LEU A 71 -11.19 -0.63 -6.65
N VAL A 72 -10.69 -1.27 -5.58
CA VAL A 72 -11.52 -1.66 -4.45
C VAL A 72 -10.97 -1.13 -3.13
N ARG A 73 -11.87 -0.90 -2.17
CA ARG A 73 -11.56 -0.45 -0.82
C ARG A 73 -12.06 -1.46 0.21
N PHE A 74 -11.22 -1.74 1.21
CA PHE A 74 -11.54 -2.74 2.23
C PHE A 74 -12.77 -2.34 3.04
N ASN A 75 -13.74 -3.25 3.17
CA ASN A 75 -14.97 -3.01 3.91
C ASN A 75 -14.80 -3.40 5.39
N GLU A 76 -14.31 -2.49 6.22
CA GLU A 76 -14.08 -2.72 7.66
C GLU A 76 -15.37 -2.97 8.46
N ALA A 77 -16.53 -2.62 7.92
CA ALA A 77 -17.81 -2.83 8.59
C ALA A 77 -18.26 -4.31 8.52
N SER A 78 -17.91 -5.02 7.43
CA SER A 78 -18.31 -6.43 7.24
C SER A 78 -17.14 -7.41 7.25
N GLN A 79 -15.92 -6.95 6.99
CA GLN A 79 -14.73 -7.79 6.85
C GLN A 79 -13.73 -7.52 7.96
N SER A 80 -13.02 -8.58 8.37
CA SER A 80 -11.92 -8.49 9.32
C SER A 80 -10.83 -9.46 8.92
N ARG A 81 -9.59 -9.01 8.97
CA ARG A 81 -8.41 -9.83 8.69
C ARG A 81 -7.40 -9.68 9.84
N PRO A 82 -7.43 -10.57 10.84
CA PRO A 82 -6.55 -10.48 12.00
C PRO A 82 -5.11 -10.82 11.61
N THR A 83 -4.16 -10.27 12.35
CA THR A 83 -2.76 -10.67 12.27
C THR A 83 -2.49 -11.94 13.05
N ASP A 84 -1.37 -12.61 12.77
CA ASP A 84 -0.91 -13.75 13.57
C ASP A 84 -0.69 -13.31 15.03
N PRO A 85 -1.40 -13.92 16.01
CA PRO A 85 -1.33 -13.51 17.40
C PRO A 85 0.05 -13.72 18.05
N ASN A 86 0.89 -14.61 17.51
CA ASN A 86 2.26 -14.82 18.00
C ASN A 86 3.16 -13.60 17.77
N TYR A 87 2.82 -12.78 16.77
CA TYR A 87 3.63 -11.63 16.35
C TYR A 87 2.94 -10.30 16.60
N ALA A 88 1.61 -10.23 16.48
CA ALA A 88 0.83 -9.02 16.69
C ALA A 88 -0.59 -9.36 17.16
N SER A 89 -0.77 -9.73 18.42
CA SER A 89 -2.09 -10.01 18.98
C SER A 89 -2.98 -8.77 19.03
N GLY A 90 -4.26 -8.93 18.69
CA GLY A 90 -5.27 -7.87 18.74
C GLY A 90 -5.25 -6.87 17.57
N TYR A 91 -4.30 -7.00 16.63
CA TYR A 91 -4.26 -6.15 15.45
C TYR A 91 -5.07 -6.73 14.29
N LYS A 92 -5.51 -5.83 13.41
CA LYS A 92 -6.18 -6.14 12.15
C LYS A 92 -5.44 -5.46 11.01
N ILE A 93 -5.43 -6.13 9.86
CA ILE A 93 -4.92 -5.61 8.60
C ILE A 93 -6.04 -5.54 7.57
N LYS A 94 -5.79 -4.80 6.50
CA LYS A 94 -6.67 -4.74 5.32
C LYS A 94 -6.06 -5.62 4.23
N PHE A 95 -5.77 -5.02 3.08
CA PHE A 95 -5.00 -5.65 1.99
C PHE A 95 -3.47 -5.60 2.20
N ASN A 96 -2.99 -5.34 3.43
CA ASN A 96 -1.55 -5.47 3.74
C ASN A 96 -1.12 -6.94 3.65
N ASP A 97 0.15 -7.21 3.36
CA ASP A 97 0.61 -8.60 3.21
C ASP A 97 0.49 -9.41 4.51
N ALA A 98 1.08 -8.92 5.59
CA ALA A 98 1.14 -9.65 6.86
C ALA A 98 0.85 -8.80 8.11
N TYR A 99 1.41 -7.59 8.20
CA TYR A 99 1.34 -6.76 9.41
C TYR A 99 1.03 -5.29 9.11
N PRO A 100 0.48 -4.54 10.08
CA PRO A 100 0.09 -3.15 9.87
C PRO A 100 1.28 -2.22 9.61
N PHE A 101 2.49 -2.60 10.01
CA PHE A 101 3.70 -1.80 9.85
C PHE A 101 4.83 -2.62 9.25
N LEU A 102 5.59 -1.97 8.36
CA LEU A 102 6.86 -2.48 7.85
C LEU A 102 7.93 -1.44 8.15
N LEU A 103 8.93 -1.86 8.91
CA LEU A 103 10.00 -1.01 9.42
C LEU A 103 11.34 -1.47 8.85
N ILE A 104 12.15 -0.49 8.44
CA ILE A 104 13.52 -0.72 8.00
C ILE A 104 14.38 0.45 8.48
N SER A 105 15.61 0.15 8.88
CA SER A 105 16.59 1.17 9.24
C SER A 105 17.48 1.51 8.04
N GLN A 106 17.96 2.76 7.98
CA GLN A 106 18.95 3.17 6.99
C GLN A 106 20.19 2.27 7.05
N LYS A 107 20.66 1.92 8.25
CA LYS A 107 21.85 1.08 8.41
C LYS A 107 21.66 -0.32 7.83
N SER A 108 20.47 -0.92 7.98
CA SER A 108 20.14 -2.21 7.36
C SER A 108 20.14 -2.13 5.84
N LEU A 109 19.62 -1.03 5.28
CA LEU A 109 19.65 -0.78 3.84
C LEU A 109 21.08 -0.62 3.32
N ASP A 110 21.92 0.13 4.04
CA ASP A 110 23.31 0.37 3.67
C ASP A 110 24.11 -0.94 3.63
N VAL A 111 24.03 -1.74 4.71
CA VAL A 111 24.70 -3.04 4.80
C VAL A 111 24.24 -4.00 3.70
N LEU A 112 22.95 -4.00 3.37
CA LEU A 112 22.45 -4.80 2.26
C LEU A 112 23.03 -4.31 0.92
N ASN A 113 23.06 -3.00 0.68
CA ASN A 113 23.57 -2.42 -0.56
C ASN A 113 25.08 -2.65 -0.76
N GLU A 114 25.86 -2.77 0.32
CA GLU A 114 27.28 -3.17 0.25
C GLU A 114 27.48 -4.59 -0.32
N GLN A 115 26.47 -5.46 -0.18
CA GLN A 115 26.52 -6.86 -0.67
C GLN A 115 25.96 -7.03 -2.08
N LEU A 116 25.29 -6.02 -2.63
CA LEU A 116 24.65 -6.10 -3.95
C LEU A 116 25.57 -5.55 -5.05
N LYS A 117 25.58 -6.23 -6.20
CA LYS A 117 26.25 -5.71 -7.40
C LYS A 117 25.66 -4.36 -7.85
N GLU A 118 24.35 -4.21 -7.69
CA GLU A 118 23.61 -2.99 -7.98
C GLU A 118 22.82 -2.56 -6.73
N PRO A 119 23.15 -1.41 -6.13
CA PRO A 119 22.42 -0.90 -4.97
C PRO A 119 20.94 -0.66 -5.27
N VAL A 120 20.09 -0.91 -4.29
CA VAL A 120 18.64 -0.69 -4.36
C VAL A 120 18.21 0.49 -3.49
N SER A 121 17.26 1.27 -4.01
CA SER A 121 16.64 2.36 -3.26
C SER A 121 15.65 1.85 -2.22
N ILE A 122 15.40 2.62 -1.16
CA ILE A 122 14.43 2.27 -0.11
C ILE A 122 13.01 2.01 -0.63
N ASN A 123 12.62 2.65 -1.73
CA ASN A 123 11.30 2.46 -2.36
C ASN A 123 11.04 1.02 -2.80
N ARG A 124 12.07 0.17 -2.95
CA ARG A 124 11.93 -1.26 -3.26
C ARG A 124 11.37 -2.07 -2.09
N PHE A 125 11.58 -1.62 -0.86
CA PHE A 125 11.09 -2.30 0.35
C PHE A 125 9.69 -1.86 0.75
N ARG A 126 9.18 -0.77 0.15
CA ARG A 126 7.85 -0.20 0.43
C ARG A 126 7.58 -0.02 1.94
N PRO A 127 8.55 0.48 2.74
CA PRO A 127 8.34 0.59 4.18
C PRO A 127 7.27 1.65 4.48
N LYS A 128 6.54 1.43 5.57
CA LYS A 128 5.65 2.48 6.09
C LYS A 128 6.44 3.56 6.83
N TYR A 129 7.52 3.14 7.49
CA TYR A 129 8.43 4.02 8.20
C TYR A 129 9.87 3.67 7.85
N HIS A 130 10.66 4.68 7.51
CA HIS A 130 12.09 4.58 7.26
C HIS A 130 12.83 5.31 8.37
N LEU A 131 13.64 4.59 9.15
CA LEU A 131 14.31 5.14 10.32
C LEU A 131 15.77 5.44 10.04
N PHE A 132 16.18 6.68 10.33
CA PHE A 132 17.58 7.03 10.53
C PHE A 132 17.89 6.92 12.01
N LEU A 133 18.55 5.82 12.40
CA LEU A 133 19.07 5.71 13.76
C LEU A 133 20.29 6.63 13.87
N ILE A 134 20.15 7.74 14.59
CA ILE A 134 21.28 8.59 14.97
C ILE A 134 21.96 7.89 16.15
N GLN A 135 23.12 7.24 15.96
CA GLN A 135 24.03 6.92 17.07
C GLN A 135 25.09 8.03 17.11
N SER A 136 25.41 8.67 18.25
CA SER A 136 25.77 8.05 19.53
C SER A 136 25.36 8.91 20.74
N PHE A 137 24.81 8.28 21.80
CA PHE A 137 25.06 8.73 23.17
C PHE A 137 26.14 7.81 23.75
N ILE A 138 27.41 8.17 23.56
CA ILE A 138 28.46 7.75 24.50
C ILE A 138 28.36 8.75 25.65
N GLY A 139 27.48 8.45 26.60
CA GLY A 139 27.46 9.11 27.90
C GLY A 139 28.01 8.12 28.91
N ARG A 140 29.24 8.34 29.37
CA ARG A 140 29.76 7.73 30.61
C ARG A 140 28.75 7.91 31.73
N ILE A 141 28.34 6.82 32.36
CA ILE A 141 28.33 6.66 33.82
C ILE A 141 28.54 5.18 34.15
#